data_AF-A0AB37AC41-F1
#
_entry.id   AF-A0AB37AC41-F1
#
_cell.length_a   1.000
_cell.length_b   1.000
_cell.length_c   1.000
_cell.angle_alpha   90.00
_cell.angle_beta   90.00
_cell.angle_gamma   90.00
#
_symmetry.space_group_name_H-M   'P 1'
#
loop_
_entity.id
_entity.type
_entity.pdbx_description
1 polymer ?
#
loop_
_entity_poly.entity_id
_entity_poly.type
_entity_poly.pdbx_seq_one_letter_code
_entity_poly.pdbx_strand_id
1 'polypeptide(L)'
;MEQIRPFPPTDFIDQADEEQAIRLIPAPDLKKWVIANYLTIGGPLHNPDHDHIAELLHDNEEFLAFAWASSAYKSKQAMVLGQCEKVMFNVGGWRKARQEQQMRDWFGFVPTYLITVDASFCERANDTEFCYLLEHELYHIGVMKDEDGEIIYSDSTGLPKHYLAGHDVEEFVGVVKRWGPSKNVKRLIEVAKNPPFVSNLDISKCCGNCVIN
;
A
#
# COMPACT_ATOMS: atom_id res chain seq x y z
N MET A 1 -5.87 24.00 0.74
CA MET A 1 -4.40 23.90 0.75
C MET A 1 -4.03 23.07 -0.45
N GLU A 2 -3.11 23.56 -1.29
CA GLU A 2 -2.51 22.70 -2.32
C GLU A 2 -1.77 21.57 -1.59
N GLN A 3 -2.14 20.33 -1.87
CA GLN A 3 -1.53 19.15 -1.29
C GLN A 3 -0.43 18.67 -2.24
N ILE A 4 0.77 18.43 -1.72
CA ILE A 4 1.90 17.90 -2.47
C ILE A 4 2.12 16.46 -2.03
N ARG A 5 2.45 15.56 -2.97
CA ARG A 5 2.77 14.18 -2.61
C ARG A 5 4.01 14.12 -1.71
N PRO A 6 4.09 13.19 -0.74
CA PRO A 6 5.27 13.03 0.09
C PRO A 6 6.46 12.55 -0.74
N PHE A 7 7.63 13.08 -0.45
CA PHE A 7 8.89 12.63 -1.01
C PHE A 7 9.75 12.05 0.12
N PRO A 8 10.56 11.02 -0.17
CA PRO A 8 11.51 10.53 0.80
C PRO A 8 12.48 11.65 1.22
N PRO A 9 12.97 11.67 2.48
CA PRO A 9 13.94 12.66 2.92
C PRO A 9 15.22 12.62 2.08
N THR A 10 15.73 13.76 1.62
CA THR A 10 16.93 13.83 0.78
C THR A 10 18.15 13.18 1.43
N ASP A 11 18.40 13.49 2.71
CA ASP A 11 19.50 12.87 3.47
C ASP A 11 19.41 11.34 3.53
N PHE A 12 18.20 10.77 3.43
CA PHE A 12 17.99 9.33 3.41
C PHE A 12 18.35 8.70 2.05
N ILE A 13 18.04 9.40 0.95
CA ILE A 13 18.43 9.00 -0.41
C ILE A 13 19.95 9.09 -0.57
N ASP A 14 20.56 10.20 -0.17
CA ASP A 14 22.01 10.40 -0.30
C ASP A 14 22.82 9.35 0.47
N GLN A 15 22.37 8.98 1.69
CA GLN A 15 23.00 7.93 2.48
C GLN A 15 22.81 6.52 1.90
N ALA A 16 21.76 6.29 1.12
CA ALA A 16 21.50 5.00 0.49
C ALA A 16 22.58 4.64 -0.54
N ASP A 17 23.08 5.65 -1.27
CA ASP A 17 24.08 5.47 -2.32
C ASP A 17 25.46 5.08 -1.77
N GLU A 18 25.70 5.36 -0.49
CA GLU A 18 26.97 5.06 0.19
C GLU A 18 26.97 3.67 0.87
N GLU A 19 25.81 3.04 1.04
CA GLU A 19 25.66 1.85 1.88
C GLU A 19 25.28 0.57 1.12
N GLN A 20 25.84 -0.56 1.56
CA GLN A 20 25.56 -1.87 0.94
C GLN A 20 24.23 -2.50 1.38
N ALA A 21 23.63 -2.03 2.48
CA ALA A 21 22.42 -2.61 3.05
C ALA A 21 21.22 -1.67 2.86
N ILE A 22 20.05 -2.26 2.59
CA ILE A 22 18.80 -1.50 2.51
C ILE A 22 18.51 -0.89 3.88
N ARG A 23 18.32 0.43 3.91
CA ARG A 23 17.84 1.15 5.08
C ARG A 23 16.33 1.30 5.03
N LEU A 24 15.74 1.33 6.21
CA LEU A 24 14.31 1.53 6.41
C LEU A 24 14.12 2.67 7.40
N ILE A 25 13.16 3.56 7.11
CA ILE A 25 12.76 4.64 8.03
C ILE A 25 11.23 4.76 8.06
N PRO A 26 10.63 5.19 9.18
CA PRO A 26 9.19 5.45 9.23
C PRO A 26 8.80 6.60 8.28
N ALA A 27 7.61 6.48 7.69
CA ALA A 27 7.05 7.44 6.73
C ALA A 27 5.67 7.97 7.21
N PRO A 28 5.62 8.74 8.31
CA PRO A 28 4.36 9.24 8.86
C PRO A 28 3.64 10.23 7.94
N ASP A 29 4.37 10.91 7.06
CA ASP A 29 3.88 11.78 5.99
C ASP A 29 3.14 10.99 4.90
N LEU A 30 3.67 9.83 4.48
CA LEU A 30 2.94 8.89 3.61
C LEU A 30 1.61 8.48 4.23
N LYS A 31 1.61 8.06 5.51
CA LYS A 31 0.38 7.67 6.21
C LYS A 31 -0.65 8.80 6.17
N LYS A 32 -0.25 10.02 6.53
CA LYS A 32 -1.15 11.20 6.52
C LYS A 32 -1.71 11.49 5.14
N TRP A 33 -0.86 11.42 4.11
CA TRP A 33 -1.28 11.67 2.74
C TRP A 33 -2.23 10.59 2.23
N VAL A 34 -1.96 9.31 2.52
CA VAL A 34 -2.85 8.20 2.16
C VAL A 34 -4.22 8.34 2.83
N ILE A 35 -4.24 8.66 4.13
CA ILE A 35 -5.50 8.88 4.85
C ILE A 35 -6.32 9.99 4.18
N ALA A 36 -5.69 11.13 3.90
CA ALA A 36 -6.37 12.29 3.34
C ALA A 36 -6.92 12.07 1.91
N ASN A 37 -6.24 11.24 1.10
CA ASN A 37 -6.60 11.08 -0.32
C ASN A 37 -7.38 9.82 -0.62
N TYR A 38 -7.01 8.67 -0.06
CA TYR A 38 -7.62 7.38 -0.36
C TYR A 38 -8.68 6.96 0.66
N LEU A 39 -8.48 7.28 1.95
CA LEU A 39 -9.27 6.73 3.05
C LEU A 39 -10.26 7.73 3.68
N THR A 40 -10.33 8.95 3.16
CA THR A 40 -11.25 9.98 3.63
C THR A 40 -12.28 10.28 2.56
N ILE A 41 -13.57 10.20 2.93
CA ILE A 41 -14.67 10.55 2.04
C ILE A 41 -14.49 11.99 1.54
N GLY A 42 -14.52 12.18 0.22
CA GLY A 42 -14.28 13.47 -0.44
C GLY A 42 -12.80 13.79 -0.68
N GLY A 43 -11.88 12.90 -0.30
CA GLY A 43 -10.50 12.93 -0.76
C GLY A 43 -10.42 12.80 -2.30
N PRO A 44 -9.45 13.44 -2.98
CA PRO A 44 -9.35 13.41 -4.44
C PRO A 44 -9.30 11.99 -5.02
N LEU A 45 -8.70 11.05 -4.29
CA LEU A 45 -8.50 9.66 -4.72
C LEU A 45 -9.35 8.69 -3.88
N HIS A 46 -10.42 9.16 -3.24
CA HIS A 46 -11.20 8.32 -2.33
C HIS A 46 -11.72 7.08 -3.09
N ASN A 47 -11.40 5.90 -2.55
CA ASN A 47 -11.81 4.63 -3.11
C ASN A 47 -12.64 3.85 -2.05
N PRO A 48 -13.94 3.65 -2.28
CA PRO A 48 -14.81 2.92 -1.35
C PRO A 48 -14.36 1.48 -1.05
N ASP A 49 -13.58 0.86 -1.93
CA ASP A 49 -13.01 -0.48 -1.66
C ASP A 49 -12.10 -0.48 -0.42
N HIS A 50 -11.58 0.68 -0.03
CA HIS A 50 -10.71 0.85 1.15
C HIS A 50 -11.42 1.40 2.39
N ASP A 51 -12.76 1.59 2.36
CA ASP A 51 -13.50 2.14 3.50
C ASP A 51 -13.36 1.27 4.77
N HIS A 52 -13.21 -0.04 4.61
CA HIS A 52 -12.96 -0.96 5.73
C HIS A 52 -11.59 -0.70 6.42
N ILE A 53 -10.60 -0.15 5.71
CA ILE A 53 -9.32 0.28 6.29
C ILE A 53 -9.52 1.56 7.09
N ALA A 54 -10.32 2.50 6.56
CA ALA A 54 -10.64 3.75 7.23
C ALA A 54 -11.39 3.51 8.55
N GLU A 55 -12.36 2.59 8.57
CA GLU A 55 -13.09 2.16 9.77
C GLU A 55 -12.12 1.61 10.83
N LEU A 56 -11.20 0.72 10.44
CA LEU A 56 -10.20 0.15 11.36
C LEU A 56 -9.21 1.20 11.88
N LEU A 57 -8.80 2.17 11.06
CA LEU A 57 -7.91 3.25 11.48
C LEU A 57 -8.59 4.26 12.40
N HIS A 58 -9.89 4.50 12.23
CA HIS A 58 -10.66 5.36 13.12
C HIS A 58 -10.71 4.78 14.54
N ASP A 59 -10.88 3.47 14.66
CA ASP A 59 -10.96 2.78 15.95
C ASP A 59 -9.57 2.47 16.54
N ASN A 60 -8.57 2.27 15.67
CA ASN A 60 -7.21 1.97 16.07
C ASN A 60 -6.17 2.59 15.13
N GLU A 61 -5.55 3.70 15.55
CA GLU A 61 -4.48 4.34 14.79
C GLU A 61 -3.26 3.42 14.56
N GLU A 62 -3.09 2.38 15.38
CA GLU A 62 -2.02 1.39 15.26
C GLU A 62 -2.25 0.39 14.12
N PHE A 63 -3.41 0.43 13.46
CA PHE A 63 -3.78 -0.55 12.43
C PHE A 63 -2.83 -0.54 11.23
N LEU A 64 -2.45 0.65 10.74
CA LEU A 64 -1.61 0.80 9.55
C LEU A 64 -0.47 1.79 9.80
N ALA A 65 0.74 1.41 9.42
CA ALA A 65 1.92 2.27 9.38
C ALA A 65 2.60 2.19 8.02
N PHE A 66 3.46 3.18 7.74
CA PHE A 66 4.20 3.27 6.48
C PHE A 66 5.69 3.44 6.74
N ALA A 67 6.52 2.90 5.85
CA ALA A 67 7.96 3.07 5.86
C ALA A 67 8.52 3.31 4.46
N TRP A 68 9.63 4.03 4.40
CA TRP A 68 10.47 4.14 3.22
C TRP A 68 11.55 3.07 3.27
N ALA A 69 11.78 2.37 2.16
CA ALA A 69 12.97 1.58 1.91
C ALA A 69 13.91 2.37 1.00
N SER A 70 15.20 2.38 1.31
CA SER A 70 16.20 3.16 0.57
C SER A 70 16.33 2.74 -0.90
N SER A 71 16.03 1.47 -1.20
CA SER A 71 15.92 0.94 -2.54
C SER A 71 14.99 -0.26 -2.59
N ALA A 72 14.46 -0.56 -3.79
CA ALA A 72 13.75 -1.81 -4.04
C ALA A 72 14.65 -3.02 -3.79
N TYR A 73 14.05 -4.09 -3.30
CA TYR A 73 14.74 -5.36 -3.16
C TYR A 73 14.33 -6.33 -4.28
N LYS A 74 15.25 -7.23 -4.60
CA LYS A 74 14.99 -8.29 -5.58
C LYS A 74 14.45 -9.52 -4.85
N SER A 75 13.20 -9.88 -5.12
CA SER A 75 12.68 -11.19 -4.76
C SER A 75 13.28 -12.27 -5.67
N LYS A 76 12.93 -13.55 -5.46
CA LYS A 76 13.40 -14.64 -6.33
C LYS A 76 12.96 -14.48 -7.80
N GLN A 77 11.92 -13.68 -8.07
CA GLN A 77 11.25 -13.63 -9.37
C GLN A 77 11.14 -12.23 -9.97
N ALA A 78 11.09 -11.17 -9.15
CA ALA A 78 10.88 -9.79 -9.61
C ALA A 78 11.50 -8.76 -8.65
N MET A 79 11.65 -7.53 -9.14
CA MET A 79 11.90 -6.36 -8.30
C MET A 79 10.61 -6.00 -7.54
N VAL A 80 10.73 -5.70 -6.25
CA VAL A 80 9.61 -5.33 -5.39
C VAL A 80 9.73 -3.86 -5.02
N LEU A 81 8.81 -3.05 -5.53
CA LEU A 81 8.78 -1.59 -5.33
C LEU A 81 7.96 -1.17 -4.10
N GLY A 82 7.06 -2.05 -3.65
CA GLY A 82 6.25 -1.88 -2.46
C GLY A 82 5.94 -3.24 -1.84
N GLN A 83 5.71 -3.25 -0.54
CA GLN A 83 5.28 -4.43 0.18
C GLN A 83 4.34 -4.04 1.33
N CYS A 84 3.10 -4.51 1.23
CA CYS A 84 2.18 -4.60 2.35
C CYS A 84 2.39 -5.92 3.11
N GLU A 85 2.55 -5.84 4.42
CA GLU A 85 2.63 -7.02 5.28
C GLU A 85 1.74 -6.90 6.50
N LYS A 86 1.12 -8.01 6.90
CA LYS A 86 0.57 -8.16 8.25
C LYS A 86 1.73 -8.48 9.20
N VAL A 87 2.04 -7.57 10.12
CA VAL A 87 3.24 -7.65 10.95
C VAL A 87 3.17 -8.88 11.84
N MET A 88 4.09 -9.81 11.62
CA MET A 88 4.21 -11.05 12.39
C MET A 88 5.67 -11.40 12.63
N PHE A 89 6.03 -11.60 13.91
CA PHE A 89 7.39 -11.99 14.29
C PHE A 89 7.47 -13.51 14.47
N ASN A 90 7.86 -14.21 13.41
CA ASN A 90 7.99 -15.68 13.37
C ASN A 90 9.29 -16.19 14.03
N VAL A 91 9.69 -15.56 15.14
CA VAL A 91 10.89 -15.87 15.93
C VAL A 91 10.58 -15.66 17.43
N GLY A 92 11.42 -16.22 18.31
CA GLY A 92 11.27 -16.09 19.76
C GLY A 92 12.43 -15.36 20.44
N GLY A 93 12.31 -15.17 21.76
CA GLY A 93 13.36 -14.63 22.62
C GLY A 93 13.88 -13.25 22.17
N TRP A 94 15.18 -13.04 22.28
CA TRP A 94 15.81 -11.76 21.92
C TRP A 94 15.69 -11.39 20.44
N ARG A 95 15.46 -12.35 19.54
CA ARG A 95 15.24 -12.04 18.12
C ARG A 95 13.90 -11.34 17.91
N LYS A 96 12.85 -11.82 18.58
CA LYS A 96 11.53 -11.17 18.59
C LYS A 96 11.61 -9.81 19.27
N ALA A 97 12.22 -9.75 20.45
CA ALA A 97 12.31 -8.50 21.22
C ALA A 97 12.99 -7.37 20.43
N ARG A 98 14.06 -7.65 19.67
CA ARG A 98 14.71 -6.63 18.83
C ARG A 98 13.84 -6.17 17.65
N GLN A 99 13.07 -7.06 17.04
CA GLN A 99 12.16 -6.70 15.94
C GLN A 99 10.97 -5.87 16.45
N GLU A 100 10.40 -6.24 17.60
CA GLU A 100 9.34 -5.46 18.26
C GLU A 100 9.85 -4.09 18.72
N GLN A 101 11.06 -4.04 19.29
CA GLN A 101 11.69 -2.78 19.69
C GLN A 101 11.85 -1.85 18.49
N GLN A 102 12.33 -2.35 17.34
CA GLN A 102 12.48 -1.54 16.14
C GLN A 102 11.16 -0.88 15.70
N MET A 103 10.05 -1.62 15.73
CA MET A 103 8.73 -1.07 15.40
C MET A 103 8.29 -0.02 16.41
N ARG A 104 8.49 -0.26 17.71
CA ARG A 104 8.14 0.71 18.77
C ARG A 104 9.01 1.97 18.71
N ASP A 105 10.28 1.83 18.40
CA ASP A 105 11.18 2.97 18.26
C ASP A 105 10.81 3.84 17.04
N TRP A 106 10.31 3.22 15.97
CA TRP A 106 9.83 3.93 14.77
C TRP A 106 8.43 4.53 14.90
N PHE A 107 7.48 3.78 15.47
CA PHE A 107 6.05 4.10 15.40
C PHE A 107 5.44 4.38 16.79
N GLY A 108 6.13 4.06 17.88
CA GLY A 108 5.59 4.07 19.24
C GLY A 108 4.86 2.77 19.62
N PHE A 109 4.52 1.93 18.63
CA PHE A 109 3.75 0.70 18.77
C PHE A 109 4.21 -0.35 17.74
N VAL A 110 3.61 -1.54 17.78
CA VAL A 110 3.79 -2.56 16.74
C VAL A 110 2.56 -2.49 15.83
N PRO A 111 2.67 -2.00 14.59
CA PRO A 111 1.50 -1.87 13.71
C PRO A 111 0.88 -3.21 13.37
N THR A 112 -0.42 -3.24 13.05
CA THR A 112 -1.06 -4.46 12.52
C THR A 112 -0.59 -4.73 11.09
N TYR A 113 -0.56 -3.67 10.26
CA TYR A 113 -0.04 -3.69 8.91
C TYR A 113 1.06 -2.64 8.72
N LEU A 114 2.08 -3.02 7.97
CA LEU A 114 3.14 -2.12 7.53
C LEU A 114 3.18 -2.13 6.01
N ILE A 115 3.07 -0.96 5.40
CA ILE A 115 3.35 -0.75 3.98
C ILE A 115 4.73 -0.12 3.85
N THR A 116 5.65 -0.81 3.18
CA THR A 116 6.99 -0.32 2.89
C THR A 116 7.11 -0.04 1.40
N VAL A 117 7.58 1.14 1.00
CA VAL A 117 7.75 1.50 -0.42
C VAL A 117 9.17 1.98 -0.74
N ASP A 118 9.62 1.69 -1.95
CA ASP A 118 10.94 2.09 -2.47
C ASP A 118 11.00 3.61 -2.66
N ALA A 119 11.84 4.25 -1.86
CA ALA A 119 12.12 5.67 -1.89
C ALA A 119 12.77 6.10 -3.21
N SER A 120 13.74 5.33 -3.73
CA SER A 120 14.45 5.63 -4.98
C SER A 120 13.53 5.54 -6.21
N PHE A 121 12.50 4.68 -6.15
CA PHE A 121 11.44 4.66 -7.13
C PHE A 121 10.54 5.88 -6.96
N CYS A 122 10.02 6.12 -5.76
CA CYS A 122 9.06 7.19 -5.50
C CYS A 122 9.62 8.59 -5.80
N GLU A 123 10.92 8.81 -5.65
CA GLU A 123 11.61 10.05 -6.05
C GLU A 123 11.49 10.30 -7.57
N ARG A 124 11.67 9.25 -8.39
CA ARG A 124 11.71 9.35 -9.87
C ARG A 124 10.36 9.10 -10.53
N ALA A 125 9.44 8.45 -9.82
CA ALA A 125 8.11 8.14 -10.28
C ALA A 125 7.32 9.41 -10.61
N ASN A 126 6.51 9.37 -11.67
CA ASN A 126 5.50 10.39 -11.86
C ASN A 126 4.33 10.20 -10.88
N ASP A 127 3.45 11.20 -10.78
CA ASP A 127 2.34 11.18 -9.82
C ASP A 127 1.42 9.97 -9.99
N THR A 128 1.14 9.56 -11.22
CA THR A 128 0.29 8.40 -11.51
C THR A 128 0.93 7.11 -11.02
N GLU A 129 2.23 6.92 -11.29
CA GLU A 129 2.99 5.75 -10.82
C GLU A 129 3.06 5.69 -9.29
N PHE A 130 3.24 6.83 -8.64
CA PHE A 130 3.25 6.94 -7.18
C PHE A 130 1.88 6.60 -6.56
N CYS A 131 0.81 7.20 -7.06
CA CYS A 131 -0.56 6.93 -6.62
C CYS A 131 -0.89 5.44 -6.81
N TYR A 132 -0.62 4.90 -8.01
CA TYR A 132 -0.84 3.49 -8.32
C TYR A 132 -0.10 2.57 -7.35
N LEU A 133 1.18 2.84 -7.03
CA LEU A 133 1.94 2.00 -6.10
C LEU A 133 1.29 1.99 -4.71
N LEU A 134 0.91 3.14 -4.17
CA LEU A 134 0.30 3.20 -2.84
C LEU A 134 -1.05 2.48 -2.79
N GLU A 135 -1.90 2.69 -3.80
CA GLU A 135 -3.20 2.02 -3.88
C GLU A 135 -3.05 0.50 -4.07
N HIS A 136 -2.08 0.08 -4.87
CA HIS A 136 -1.72 -1.34 -5.02
C HIS A 136 -1.41 -1.98 -3.67
N GLU A 137 -0.58 -1.33 -2.84
CA GLU A 137 -0.25 -1.84 -1.51
C GLU A 137 -1.44 -1.80 -0.54
N LEU A 138 -2.37 -0.86 -0.69
CA LEU A 138 -3.61 -0.83 0.09
C LEU A 138 -4.54 -1.99 -0.26
N TYR A 139 -4.65 -2.37 -1.54
CA TYR A 139 -5.47 -3.51 -1.97
C TYR A 139 -4.99 -4.86 -1.39
N HIS A 140 -3.74 -4.95 -0.94
CA HIS A 140 -3.26 -6.12 -0.20
C HIS A 140 -3.89 -6.25 1.19
N ILE A 141 -4.49 -5.20 1.74
CA ILE A 141 -5.30 -5.28 2.96
C ILE A 141 -6.73 -5.63 2.53
N GLY A 142 -7.06 -6.92 2.49
CA GLY A 142 -8.41 -7.38 2.14
C GLY A 142 -9.31 -7.52 3.36
N VAL A 143 -10.62 -7.45 3.16
CA VAL A 143 -11.66 -7.73 4.17
C VAL A 143 -12.45 -8.98 3.81
N MET A 144 -12.66 -9.87 4.78
CA MET A 144 -13.46 -11.08 4.60
C MET A 144 -14.92 -10.69 4.39
N LYS A 145 -15.55 -11.31 3.38
CA LYS A 145 -16.96 -11.15 3.06
C LYS A 145 -17.65 -12.51 3.05
N ASP A 146 -18.93 -12.53 3.41
CA ASP A 146 -19.76 -13.73 3.34
C ASP A 146 -20.28 -14.00 1.91
N GLU A 147 -21.19 -14.96 1.77
CA GLU A 147 -21.75 -15.36 0.47
C GLU A 147 -22.61 -14.26 -0.18
N ASP A 148 -23.17 -13.36 0.62
CA ASP A 148 -23.99 -12.22 0.18
C ASP A 148 -23.12 -10.98 -0.11
N GLY A 149 -21.83 -11.02 0.25
CA GLY A 149 -20.86 -9.95 0.04
C GLY A 149 -20.74 -8.98 1.21
N GLU A 150 -21.37 -9.28 2.34
CA GLU A 150 -21.33 -8.47 3.56
C GLU A 150 -20.05 -8.73 4.34
N ILE A 151 -19.54 -7.69 5.02
CA ILE A 151 -18.30 -7.80 5.80
C ILE A 151 -18.50 -8.74 6.98
N ILE A 152 -17.55 -9.66 7.16
CA ILE A 152 -17.53 -10.55 8.32
C ILE A 152 -16.79 -9.84 9.46
N TYR A 153 -17.49 -9.61 10.57
CA TYR A 153 -16.94 -9.05 11.79
C TYR A 153 -16.44 -10.14 12.74
N SER A 154 -15.47 -9.79 13.58
CA SER A 154 -14.98 -10.68 14.64
C SER A 154 -15.86 -10.59 15.89
N ASP A 155 -16.42 -11.73 16.33
CA ASP A 155 -17.26 -11.79 17.53
C ASP A 155 -16.55 -11.28 18.80
N SER A 156 -15.22 -11.38 18.85
CA SER A 156 -14.42 -10.97 20.02
C SER A 156 -14.07 -9.49 20.04
N THR A 157 -13.93 -8.85 18.88
CA THR A 157 -13.47 -7.45 18.78
C THR A 157 -14.51 -6.50 18.20
N GLY A 158 -15.56 -7.02 17.55
CA GLY A 158 -16.54 -6.22 16.82
C GLY A 158 -15.99 -5.55 15.55
N LEU A 159 -14.76 -5.86 15.13
CA LEU A 159 -14.09 -5.21 14.00
C LEU A 159 -14.08 -6.11 12.74
N PRO A 160 -14.00 -5.53 11.52
CA PRO A 160 -13.87 -6.29 10.27
C PRO A 160 -12.70 -7.29 10.29
N LYS A 161 -12.96 -8.54 9.88
CA LYS A 161 -11.92 -9.54 9.72
C LYS A 161 -11.14 -9.27 8.43
N HIS A 162 -9.88 -8.91 8.58
CA HIS A 162 -8.98 -8.64 7.46
C HIS A 162 -8.01 -9.79 7.18
N TYR A 163 -7.53 -9.86 5.94
CA TYR A 163 -6.52 -10.81 5.48
C TYR A 163 -5.52 -10.11 4.54
N LEU A 164 -4.40 -10.78 4.27
CA LEU A 164 -3.46 -10.31 3.24
C LEU A 164 -3.93 -10.84 1.89
N ALA A 165 -4.47 -9.96 1.05
CA ALA A 165 -4.97 -10.32 -0.27
C ALA A 165 -3.82 -10.59 -1.24
N GLY A 166 -4.00 -11.56 -2.14
CA GLY A 166 -3.12 -11.75 -3.30
C GLY A 166 -3.60 -10.91 -4.49
N HIS A 167 -2.84 -10.92 -5.58
CA HIS A 167 -3.28 -10.27 -6.81
C HIS A 167 -4.47 -11.01 -7.45
N ASP A 168 -5.36 -10.26 -8.09
CA ASP A 168 -6.53 -10.82 -8.79
C ASP A 168 -6.15 -11.81 -9.89
N VAL A 169 -4.98 -11.61 -10.52
CA VAL A 169 -4.48 -12.42 -11.64
C VAL A 169 -2.98 -12.66 -11.52
N GLU A 170 -2.59 -13.94 -11.45
CA GLU A 170 -1.22 -14.42 -11.62
C GLU A 170 -1.21 -15.55 -12.66
N GLU A 171 -1.28 -15.20 -13.95
CA GLU A 171 -1.44 -16.18 -15.03
C GLU A 171 -0.38 -16.00 -16.12
N PHE A 172 0.12 -17.11 -16.67
CA PHE A 172 1.09 -17.05 -17.76
C PHE A 172 0.41 -16.69 -19.09
N VAL A 173 1.02 -15.77 -19.84
CA VAL A 173 0.58 -15.43 -21.22
C VAL A 173 0.44 -16.68 -22.09
N GLY A 174 1.34 -17.66 -21.93
CA GLY A 174 1.28 -18.94 -22.66
C GLY A 174 0.05 -19.79 -22.32
N VAL A 175 -0.42 -19.78 -21.08
CA VAL A 175 -1.65 -20.49 -20.64
C VAL A 175 -2.86 -19.80 -21.26
N VAL A 176 -2.96 -18.48 -21.15
CA VAL A 176 -4.05 -17.69 -21.75
C VAL A 176 -4.10 -17.90 -23.27
N LYS A 177 -2.94 -17.91 -23.94
CA LYS A 177 -2.85 -18.12 -25.39
C LYS A 177 -3.27 -19.53 -25.82
N ARG A 178 -2.97 -20.56 -25.02
CA ARG A 178 -3.23 -21.96 -25.39
C ARG A 178 -4.63 -22.44 -25.02
N TRP A 179 -5.14 -22.02 -23.86
CA TRP A 179 -6.36 -22.55 -23.27
C TRP A 179 -7.47 -21.50 -23.09
N GLY A 180 -7.18 -20.24 -23.38
CA GLY A 180 -8.07 -19.11 -23.16
C GLY A 180 -7.92 -18.50 -21.76
N PRO A 181 -8.48 -17.29 -21.55
CA PRO A 181 -8.36 -16.58 -20.27
C PRO A 181 -9.23 -17.21 -19.18
N SER A 182 -8.70 -17.26 -17.96
CA SER A 182 -9.46 -17.62 -16.75
C SER A 182 -10.55 -16.59 -16.45
N LYS A 183 -11.45 -16.89 -15.49
CA LYS A 183 -12.51 -15.96 -15.07
C LYS A 183 -11.93 -14.60 -14.61
N ASN A 184 -10.85 -14.63 -13.84
CA ASN A 184 -10.22 -13.41 -13.33
C ASN A 184 -9.54 -12.61 -14.45
N VAL A 185 -8.84 -13.29 -15.38
CA VAL A 185 -8.26 -12.62 -16.55
C VAL A 185 -9.35 -11.97 -17.41
N LYS A 186 -10.48 -12.64 -17.62
CA LYS A 186 -11.63 -12.06 -18.34
C LYS A 186 -12.18 -10.83 -17.63
N ARG A 187 -12.34 -10.89 -16.30
CA ARG A 187 -12.80 -9.76 -15.49
C ARG A 187 -11.85 -8.57 -15.63
N LEU A 188 -10.53 -8.80 -15.54
CA LEU A 188 -9.53 -7.75 -15.68
C LEU A 188 -9.52 -7.13 -17.09
N ILE A 189 -9.66 -7.96 -18.14
CA ILE A 189 -9.82 -7.47 -19.51
C ILE A 189 -11.06 -6.59 -19.64
N GLU A 190 -12.17 -6.96 -19.00
CA GLU A 190 -13.41 -6.19 -19.07
C GLU A 190 -13.27 -4.83 -18.37
N VAL A 191 -12.63 -4.79 -17.20
CA VAL A 191 -12.31 -3.53 -16.50
C VAL A 191 -11.39 -2.66 -17.37
N ALA A 192 -10.35 -3.24 -17.96
CA ALA A 192 -9.36 -2.53 -18.78
C ALA A 192 -9.90 -1.94 -20.10
N LYS A 193 -11.10 -2.34 -20.54
CA LYS A 193 -11.77 -1.72 -21.70
C LYS A 193 -12.38 -0.36 -21.37
N ASN A 194 -12.58 -0.06 -20.10
CA ASN A 194 -13.15 1.21 -19.65
C ASN A 194 -12.03 2.21 -19.35
N PRO A 195 -12.29 3.53 -19.48
CA PRO A 195 -11.33 4.53 -19.02
C PRO A 195 -11.07 4.35 -17.51
N PRO A 196 -9.84 4.68 -17.03
CA PRO A 196 -9.56 4.70 -15.61
C PRO A 196 -10.56 5.58 -14.85
N PHE A 197 -10.94 5.14 -13.65
CA PHE A 197 -11.86 5.88 -12.79
C PHE A 197 -11.20 7.16 -12.24
N VAL A 198 -9.90 7.10 -11.95
CA VAL A 198 -9.12 8.22 -11.44
C VAL A 198 -8.73 9.17 -12.57
N SER A 199 -9.10 10.44 -12.45
CA SER A 199 -8.75 11.46 -13.44
C SER A 199 -7.37 12.07 -13.20
N ASN A 200 -6.71 12.55 -14.27
CA ASN A 200 -5.45 13.32 -14.14
C ASN A 200 -5.62 14.57 -13.26
N LEU A 201 -6.83 15.14 -13.22
CA LEU A 201 -7.14 16.29 -12.37
C LEU A 201 -7.09 15.92 -10.89
N ASP A 202 -7.63 14.76 -10.53
CA ASP A 202 -7.65 14.33 -9.12
C ASP A 202 -6.25 13.93 -8.64
N ILE A 203 -5.46 13.28 -9.50
CA ILE A 203 -4.03 13.04 -9.27
C ILE A 203 -3.28 14.35 -9.05
N SER A 204 -3.55 15.36 -9.86
CA SER A 204 -2.95 16.70 -9.72
C SER A 204 -3.32 17.37 -8.40
N LYS A 205 -4.59 17.31 -7.97
CA LYS A 205 -5.05 17.91 -6.70
C LYS A 205 -4.31 17.36 -5.49
N CYS A 206 -4.01 16.06 -5.48
CA CYS A 206 -3.36 15.40 -4.34
C CYS A 206 -1.82 15.45 -4.41
N CYS A 207 -1.25 15.50 -5.61
CA CYS A 207 0.20 15.46 -5.81
C CYS A 207 0.83 16.85 -5.99
N GLY A 208 0.04 17.89 -6.21
CA GLY A 208 0.49 19.28 -6.21
C GLY A 208 0.97 19.78 -7.57
N ASN A 209 0.71 19.02 -8.65
CA ASN A 209 0.98 19.48 -10.00
C ASN A 209 -0.15 20.38 -10.48
N CYS A 210 0.15 21.52 -11.11
CA CYS A 210 -0.88 22.32 -11.77
C CYS A 210 -1.27 21.65 -13.09
N VAL A 211 -2.52 21.16 -13.24
CA VAL A 211 -3.04 20.89 -14.58
C VAL A 211 -3.28 22.25 -15.25
N ILE A 212 -2.47 22.59 -16.25
CA ILE A 212 -2.84 23.66 -17.17
C ILE A 212 -3.94 23.08 -18.04
N ASN A 213 -5.20 23.43 -17.74
CA ASN A 213 -6.35 23.15 -18.59
C ASN A 213 -6.27 23.91 -19.91
#